data_AF-A0A928M7U3-F1
#
_entry.id   AF-A0A928M7U3-F1
#
_cell.length_a   1.000
_cell.length_b   1.000
_cell.length_c   1.000
_cell.angle_alpha   90.00
_cell.angle_beta   90.00
_cell.angle_gamma   90.00
#
_symmetry.space_group_name_H-M   'P 1'
#
loop_
_entity.id
_entity.type
_entity.pdbx_description
1 polymer ?
#
loop_
_entity_poly.entity_id
_entity_poly.type
_entity_poly.pdbx_seq_one_letter_code
_entity_poly.pdbx_strand_id
1 'polypeptide(L)'
;MIGMGLKKLAAQHGMKVASGVAYGDLKGYATTMKEGNGYKMIAISTKFEDASQAEALISYCNQHNIRREYRVMQLDVALNGIVIVFQDNPGTMKKIIAFIDWFYPLLPKYNAAGVDKCAECGLELIGGTWKLVNGLAVHLHEGCANSLENKIEVGNEKREAEAKGSYFTGFIGALLGALIGAVLWGVVASFGFISAIIGFIIGYLAELGYKLLRGKKGKGKLAILILAAIIGVIVGTFLGDAFSLVQMINSGEIMASYSEIPGLILYVFLVDSEYMVASLGNVALGLLFAGLGVFTLFRKAGKEVADDKIVDLK
;
A
#
# COMPACT_ATOMS: atom_id res chain seq x y z
N MET A 1 28.05 3.24 -5.70
CA MET A 1 29.37 3.46 -5.04
C MET A 1 29.24 4.69 -4.17
N ILE A 2 29.71 4.67 -2.92
CA ILE A 2 29.68 5.87 -2.06
C ILE A 2 30.84 6.81 -2.38
N GLY A 3 30.59 8.11 -2.34
CA GLY A 3 31.55 9.16 -2.62
C GLY A 3 32.46 9.48 -1.44
N MET A 4 33.47 10.30 -1.73
CA MET A 4 34.61 10.53 -0.84
C MET A 4 34.22 11.18 0.50
N GLY A 5 33.23 12.07 0.50
CA GLY A 5 32.76 12.74 1.72
C GLY A 5 32.19 11.77 2.75
N LEU A 6 31.26 10.90 2.34
CA LEU A 6 30.69 9.86 3.21
C LEU A 6 31.72 8.80 3.59
N LYS A 7 32.62 8.41 2.67
CA LYS A 7 33.74 7.51 2.99
C LYS A 7 34.63 8.06 4.11
N LYS A 8 34.98 9.34 4.05
CA LYS A 8 35.80 9.99 5.07
C LYS A 8 35.08 10.02 6.42
N LEU A 9 33.79 10.38 6.43
CA LEU A 9 32.98 10.40 7.64
C LEU A 9 32.84 9.00 8.27
N ALA A 10 32.64 7.97 7.43
CA ALA A 10 32.60 6.58 7.85
C ALA A 10 33.92 6.15 8.51
N ALA A 11 35.06 6.41 7.86
CA ALA A 11 36.37 6.07 8.38
C ALA A 11 36.66 6.75 9.73
N GLN A 12 36.25 8.01 9.91
CA GLN A 12 36.40 8.75 11.18
C GLN A 12 35.66 8.10 12.36
N HIS A 13 34.60 7.33 12.09
CA HIS A 13 33.80 6.64 13.09
C HIS A 13 34.00 5.12 13.08
N GLY A 14 35.02 4.61 12.38
CA GLY A 14 35.30 3.18 12.30
C GLY A 14 34.22 2.36 11.57
N MET A 15 33.37 3.00 10.77
CA MET A 15 32.30 2.34 10.02
C MET A 15 32.88 1.58 8.81
N LYS A 16 32.20 0.49 8.41
CA LYS A 16 32.56 -0.34 7.27
C LYS A 16 31.92 0.18 5.98
N VAL A 17 32.45 -0.26 4.84
CA VAL A 17 31.91 0.05 3.51
C VAL A 17 31.78 -1.24 2.72
N ALA A 18 30.56 -1.63 2.39
CA ALA A 18 30.26 -2.79 1.57
C ALA A 18 28.96 -2.58 0.79
N SER A 19 28.78 -3.32 -0.31
CA SER A 19 27.53 -3.34 -1.09
C SER A 19 26.99 -1.96 -1.48
N GLY A 20 27.89 -0.99 -1.70
CA GLY A 20 27.54 0.37 -2.13
C GLY A 20 27.03 1.31 -1.03
N VAL A 21 27.17 0.95 0.25
CA VAL A 21 26.83 1.78 1.42
C VAL A 21 27.98 1.83 2.43
N ALA A 22 28.01 2.84 3.29
CA ALA A 22 28.76 2.79 4.55
C ALA A 22 27.81 2.41 5.68
N TYR A 23 28.24 1.59 6.63
CA TYR A 23 27.41 1.12 7.72
C TYR A 23 28.21 0.80 8.99
N GLY A 24 27.55 0.88 10.14
CA GLY A 24 28.15 0.55 11.43
C GLY A 24 27.58 1.39 12.56
N ASP A 25 28.30 1.46 13.66
CA ASP A 25 27.99 2.34 14.78
C ASP A 25 28.34 3.79 14.41
N LEU A 26 27.34 4.67 14.45
CA LEU A 26 27.54 6.11 14.50
C LEU A 26 26.90 6.66 15.77
N LYS A 27 27.73 7.11 16.72
CA LYS A 27 27.27 7.70 18.00
C LYS A 27 26.29 6.82 18.80
N GLY A 28 26.51 5.51 18.83
CA GLY A 28 25.71 4.53 19.58
C GLY A 28 24.51 3.98 18.81
N TYR A 29 24.40 4.27 17.51
CA TYR A 29 23.25 3.88 16.69
C TYR A 29 23.67 3.16 15.42
N ALA A 30 22.89 2.14 15.03
CA ALA A 30 23.13 1.39 13.81
C ALA A 30 22.78 2.25 12.60
N THR A 31 23.80 2.78 11.92
CA THR A 31 23.62 3.79 10.87
C THR A 31 24.10 3.29 9.52
N THR A 32 23.31 3.58 8.49
CA THR A 32 23.68 3.44 7.07
C THR A 32 23.84 4.81 6.45
N MET A 33 24.89 5.00 5.65
CA MET A 33 25.07 6.16 4.79
C MET A 33 25.18 5.71 3.34
N LYS A 34 24.36 6.30 2.48
CA LYS A 34 24.40 6.05 1.03
C LYS A 34 24.15 7.33 0.27
N GLU A 35 24.43 7.32 -1.01
CA GLU A 35 24.21 8.47 -1.88
C GLU A 35 23.89 8.01 -3.30
N GLY A 36 23.27 8.91 -4.04
CA GLY A 36 22.90 8.71 -5.43
C GLY A 36 22.87 10.04 -6.17
N ASN A 37 22.21 10.07 -7.32
CA ASN A 37 22.18 11.27 -8.15
C ASN A 37 21.42 12.40 -7.44
N GLY A 38 22.14 13.45 -7.01
CA GLY A 38 21.58 14.65 -6.38
C GLY A 38 21.19 14.51 -4.91
N TYR A 39 21.48 13.38 -4.24
CA TYR A 39 21.13 13.21 -2.83
C TYR A 39 22.18 12.43 -2.03
N LYS A 40 22.22 12.72 -0.73
CA LYS A 40 22.86 11.87 0.30
C LYS A 40 21.80 11.42 1.30
N MET A 41 21.96 10.22 1.85
CA MET A 41 21.03 9.65 2.80
C MET A 41 21.80 9.18 4.03
N ILE A 42 21.20 9.44 5.19
CA ILE A 42 21.49 8.73 6.44
C ILE A 42 20.24 7.94 6.80
N ALA A 43 20.40 6.68 7.16
CA ALA A 43 19.33 5.88 7.74
C ALA A 43 19.81 5.28 9.05
N ILE A 44 18.93 5.24 10.03
CA ILE A 44 19.20 4.70 11.37
C ILE A 44 18.27 3.51 11.55
N SER A 45 18.85 2.33 11.69
CA SER A 45 18.11 1.14 12.08
C SER A 45 17.97 1.18 13.59
N THR A 46 16.73 1.32 14.06
CA THR A 46 16.41 1.45 15.47
C THR A 46 15.03 0.87 15.70
N LYS A 47 14.69 0.59 16.95
CA LYS A 47 13.36 0.14 17.33
C LYS A 47 12.78 1.08 18.38
N PHE A 48 11.62 1.63 18.10
CA PHE A 48 10.78 2.34 19.08
C PHE A 48 9.87 1.34 19.78
N GLU A 49 9.60 1.56 21.06
CA GLU A 49 8.68 0.72 21.85
C GLU A 49 7.24 0.82 21.33
N ASP A 50 6.83 2.03 20.94
CA ASP A 50 5.51 2.32 20.38
C ASP A 50 5.56 3.48 19.39
N ALA A 51 4.44 3.69 18.68
CA ALA A 51 4.33 4.69 17.63
C ALA A 51 4.34 6.13 18.17
N SER A 52 3.95 6.35 19.42
CA SER A 52 3.86 7.69 20.02
C SER A 52 5.23 8.34 20.18
N GLN A 53 6.28 7.54 20.45
CA GLN A 53 7.65 8.03 20.53
C GLN A 53 8.18 8.50 19.17
N ALA A 54 7.93 7.72 18.12
CA ALA A 54 8.27 8.09 16.75
C ALA A 54 7.53 9.36 16.31
N GLU A 55 6.23 9.47 16.62
CA GLU A 55 5.41 10.66 16.34
C GLU A 55 5.89 11.89 17.10
N ALA A 56 6.29 11.73 18.38
CA ALA A 56 6.81 12.81 19.20
C ALA A 56 8.15 13.35 18.67
N LEU A 57 9.04 12.45 18.22
CA LEU A 57 10.30 12.84 17.56
C LEU A 57 10.03 13.62 16.26
N ILE A 58 9.09 13.14 15.42
CA ILE A 58 8.69 13.86 14.21
C ILE A 58 8.15 15.25 14.56
N SER A 59 7.23 15.33 15.53
CA SER A 59 6.62 16.58 15.98
C SER A 59 7.67 17.59 16.44
N TYR A 60 8.65 17.13 17.21
CA TYR A 60 9.79 17.96 17.62
C TYR A 60 10.60 18.45 16.41
N CYS A 61 10.98 17.56 15.50
CA CYS A 61 11.73 17.96 14.31
C CYS A 61 10.98 18.95 13.42
N ASN A 62 9.65 18.85 13.34
CA ASN A 62 8.81 19.76 12.56
C ASN A 62 8.72 21.18 13.16
N GLN A 63 9.00 21.34 14.46
CA GLN A 63 9.10 22.66 15.10
C GLN A 63 10.41 23.38 14.71
N HIS A 64 11.38 22.65 14.16
CA HIS A 64 12.64 23.18 13.66
C HIS A 64 12.63 23.31 12.13
N ASN A 65 13.33 24.31 11.59
CA ASN A 65 13.43 24.47 10.14
C ASN A 65 14.56 23.61 9.57
N ILE A 66 14.50 22.30 9.79
CA ILE A 66 15.57 21.34 9.42
C ILE A 66 15.90 21.36 7.92
N ARG A 67 14.94 21.72 7.08
CA ARG A 67 15.15 21.91 5.63
C ARG A 67 16.08 23.08 5.36
N ARG A 68 15.89 24.23 6.01
CA ARG A 68 16.74 25.41 5.84
C ARG A 68 18.08 25.24 6.56
N GLU A 69 18.05 24.72 7.78
CA GLU A 69 19.24 24.61 8.64
C GLU A 69 20.23 23.56 8.13
N TYR A 70 19.71 22.39 7.74
CA TYR A 70 20.52 21.20 7.43
C TYR A 70 20.36 20.66 6.01
N ARG A 71 19.49 21.26 5.18
CA ARG A 71 19.17 20.77 3.81
C ARG A 71 18.50 19.40 3.79
N VAL A 72 17.76 19.05 4.85
CA VAL A 72 16.94 17.84 4.88
C VAL A 72 15.75 18.03 3.96
N MET A 73 15.65 17.18 2.94
CA MET A 73 14.52 17.12 2.01
C MET A 73 13.40 16.22 2.53
N GLN A 74 13.77 15.17 3.24
CA GLN A 74 12.87 14.13 3.73
C GLN A 74 13.38 13.59 5.05
N LEU A 75 12.46 13.44 6.00
CA LEU A 75 12.65 12.78 7.29
C LEU A 75 11.46 11.85 7.50
N ASP A 76 11.69 10.55 7.40
CA ASP A 76 10.70 9.53 7.73
C ASP A 76 11.13 8.85 9.02
N VAL A 77 10.23 8.75 9.99
CA VAL A 77 10.43 7.99 11.22
C VAL A 77 9.34 6.92 11.27
N ALA A 78 9.77 5.67 11.39
CA ALA A 78 8.93 4.50 11.56
C ALA A 78 9.38 3.72 12.80
N LEU A 79 8.58 2.75 13.24
CA LEU A 79 8.86 1.94 14.42
C LEU A 79 10.21 1.22 14.37
N ASN A 80 10.69 0.86 13.18
CA ASN A 80 11.89 0.05 12.96
C ASN A 80 13.01 0.82 12.23
N GLY A 81 12.89 2.14 12.09
CA GLY A 81 13.97 2.92 11.48
C GLY A 81 13.62 4.36 11.18
N ILE A 82 14.68 5.12 10.88
CA ILE A 82 14.62 6.52 10.52
C ILE A 82 15.37 6.71 9.21
N VAL A 83 14.79 7.43 8.25
CA VAL A 83 15.43 7.76 6.98
C VAL A 83 15.48 9.27 6.81
N ILE A 84 16.68 9.78 6.59
CA ILE A 84 16.96 11.20 6.37
C ILE A 84 17.61 11.36 5.00
N VAL A 85 17.00 12.17 4.13
CA VAL A 85 17.53 12.49 2.80
C VAL A 85 17.93 13.95 2.73
N PHE A 86 19.14 14.20 2.27
CA PHE A 86 19.73 15.53 2.09
C PHE A 86 19.87 15.84 0.60
N GLN A 87 19.63 17.10 0.25
CA GLN A 87 19.97 17.59 -1.09
C GLN A 87 21.49 17.70 -1.24
N ASP A 88 22.06 17.02 -2.24
CA ASP A 88 23.50 17.04 -2.45
C ASP A 88 23.94 18.25 -3.26
N ASN A 89 24.67 19.15 -2.60
CA ASN A 89 25.20 20.40 -3.14
C ASN A 89 26.57 20.65 -2.49
N PRO A 90 27.43 21.52 -3.05
CA PRO A 90 28.66 21.93 -2.38
C PRO A 90 28.39 22.36 -0.92
N GLY A 91 29.17 21.79 0.00
CA GLY A 91 29.04 22.00 1.43
C GLY A 91 28.03 21.11 2.18
N THR A 92 27.29 20.21 1.50
CA THR A 92 26.29 19.33 2.15
C THR A 92 26.91 18.45 3.24
N MET A 93 28.17 18.02 3.12
CA MET A 93 28.84 17.26 4.20
C MET A 93 28.94 18.04 5.52
N LYS A 94 29.15 19.37 5.49
CA LYS A 94 29.17 20.18 6.72
C LYS A 94 27.79 20.21 7.38
N LYS A 95 26.72 20.24 6.56
CA LYS A 95 25.33 20.22 7.03
C LYS A 95 24.94 18.86 7.60
N ILE A 96 25.39 17.78 6.97
CA ILE A 96 25.21 16.41 7.47
C ILE A 96 25.87 16.24 8.85
N ILE A 97 27.12 16.68 9.01
CA ILE A 97 27.83 16.58 10.29
C ILE A 97 27.09 17.38 11.37
N ALA A 98 26.71 18.63 11.08
CA ALA A 98 25.93 19.45 12.01
C ALA A 98 24.57 18.82 12.37
N PHE A 99 23.91 18.19 11.40
CA PHE A 99 22.67 17.45 11.66
C PHE A 99 22.91 16.24 12.56
N ILE A 100 23.97 15.46 12.33
CA ILE A 100 24.34 14.33 13.20
C ILE A 100 24.60 14.81 14.63
N ASP A 101 25.30 15.94 14.79
CA ASP A 101 25.59 16.55 16.09
C ASP A 101 24.34 17.00 16.84
N TRP A 102 23.32 17.48 16.12
CA TRP A 102 22.05 17.92 16.71
C TRP A 102 21.04 16.77 16.92
N PHE A 103 20.89 15.87 15.94
CA PHE A 103 19.81 14.89 15.88
C PHE A 103 20.08 13.63 16.70
N TYR A 104 21.31 13.09 16.68
CA TYR A 104 21.62 11.84 17.39
C TYR A 104 21.40 11.94 18.91
N PRO A 105 21.71 13.08 19.58
CA PRO A 105 21.36 13.26 20.99
C PRO A 105 19.86 13.28 21.31
N LEU A 106 18.98 13.39 20.30
CA LEU A 106 17.52 13.31 20.50
C LEU A 106 17.04 11.86 20.59
N LEU A 107 17.67 10.94 19.86
CA LEU A 107 17.27 9.53 19.77
C LEU A 107 17.04 8.86 21.15
N PRO A 108 17.94 8.98 22.14
CA PRO A 108 17.69 8.36 23.45
C PRO A 108 16.58 9.06 24.24
N LYS A 109 16.28 10.33 23.97
CA LYS A 109 15.18 11.07 24.63
C LYS A 109 13.80 10.58 24.20
N TYR A 110 13.72 9.96 23.02
CA TYR A 110 12.51 9.38 22.44
C TYR A 110 12.59 7.84 22.40
N ASN A 111 13.37 7.23 23.29
CA ASN A 111 13.49 5.77 23.45
C ASN A 111 13.82 5.00 22.15
N ALA A 112 14.56 5.60 21.23
CA ALA A 112 15.08 4.89 20.07
C ALA A 112 16.20 3.94 20.54
N ALA A 113 16.05 2.65 20.25
CA ALA A 113 17.04 1.61 20.57
C ALA A 113 18.40 1.86 19.86
N GLY A 114 19.49 1.63 20.59
CA GLY A 114 20.86 1.77 20.10
C GLY A 114 21.35 0.61 19.23
N VAL A 115 22.61 0.70 18.78
CA VAL A 115 23.30 -0.29 17.94
C VAL A 115 23.47 -1.67 18.60
N ASP A 116 23.41 -1.69 19.92
CA ASP A 116 23.50 -2.85 20.81
C ASP A 116 22.19 -3.60 20.96
N LYS A 117 21.11 -3.17 20.29
CA LYS A 117 19.83 -3.86 20.27
C LYS A 117 19.47 -4.33 18.87
N CYS A 118 18.84 -5.49 18.80
CA CYS A 118 18.40 -6.09 17.55
C CYS A 118 17.26 -5.28 16.94
N ALA A 119 17.41 -4.85 15.68
CA ALA A 119 16.41 -4.03 15.00
C ALA A 119 15.05 -4.75 14.79
N GLU A 120 15.04 -6.08 14.76
CA GLU A 120 13.81 -6.87 14.59
C GLU A 120 13.12 -7.15 15.93
N CYS A 121 13.83 -7.76 16.90
CA CYS A 121 13.21 -8.18 18.17
C CYS A 121 13.27 -7.12 19.28
N GLY A 122 14.27 -6.23 19.27
CA GLY A 122 14.45 -5.16 20.28
C GLY A 122 15.26 -5.57 21.51
N LEU A 123 15.69 -6.82 21.60
CA LEU A 123 16.53 -7.34 22.68
C LEU A 123 18.01 -7.01 22.45
N GLU A 124 18.80 -7.04 23.53
CA GLU A 124 20.25 -6.83 23.48
C GLU A 124 20.95 -7.82 22.54
N LEU A 125 21.98 -7.34 21.86
CA LEU A 125 22.85 -8.07 20.97
C LEU A 125 24.14 -8.44 21.69
N ILE A 126 24.34 -9.73 21.94
CA ILE A 126 25.61 -10.28 22.38
C ILE A 126 26.27 -10.90 21.14
N GLY A 127 27.04 -10.09 20.43
CA GLY A 127 27.35 -10.38 19.03
C GLY A 127 26.14 -10.19 18.11
N GLY A 128 26.37 -10.22 16.80
CA GLY A 128 25.31 -9.95 15.83
C GLY A 128 25.83 -10.02 14.40
N THR A 129 24.89 -10.05 13.47
CA THR A 129 25.18 -10.04 12.04
C THR A 129 24.58 -8.80 11.39
N TRP A 130 25.33 -8.21 10.46
CA TRP A 130 24.87 -7.09 9.66
C TRP A 130 24.27 -7.61 8.37
N LYS A 131 23.02 -7.20 8.09
CA LYS A 131 22.32 -7.52 6.85
C LYS A 131 21.94 -6.21 6.15
N LEU A 132 21.99 -6.21 4.82
CA LEU A 132 21.52 -5.11 3.99
C LEU A 132 20.11 -5.43 3.50
N VAL A 133 19.09 -4.79 4.08
CA VAL A 133 17.68 -4.95 3.70
C VAL A 133 17.23 -3.70 2.96
N ASN A 134 16.86 -3.83 1.68
CA ASN A 134 16.42 -2.70 0.84
C ASN A 134 17.41 -1.53 0.79
N GLY A 135 18.71 -1.86 0.87
CA GLY A 135 19.80 -0.88 0.88
C GLY A 135 19.98 -0.15 2.22
N LEU A 136 19.39 -0.67 3.30
CA LEU A 136 19.58 -0.23 4.68
C LEU A 136 20.30 -1.34 5.46
N ALA A 137 21.43 -1.02 6.07
CA ALA A 137 22.12 -1.94 6.95
C ALA A 137 21.40 -2.02 8.30
N VAL A 138 21.08 -3.23 8.72
CA VAL A 138 20.41 -3.54 9.98
C VAL A 138 21.28 -4.52 10.78
N HIS A 139 21.32 -4.34 12.10
CA HIS A 139 22.08 -5.19 13.01
C HIS A 139 21.12 -6.12 13.76
N LEU A 140 21.33 -7.43 13.62
CA LEU A 140 20.36 -8.45 14.01
C LEU A 140 21.04 -9.63 14.71
N HIS A 141 20.28 -10.35 15.52
CA HIS A 141 20.63 -11.73 15.88
C HIS A 141 20.61 -12.61 14.63
N GLU A 142 21.43 -13.66 14.57
CA GLU A 142 21.42 -14.61 13.45
C GLU A 142 20.03 -15.23 13.22
N GLY A 143 19.35 -15.63 14.30
CA GLY A 143 17.98 -16.16 14.20
C GLY A 143 16.96 -15.14 13.69
N CYS A 144 17.11 -13.86 14.07
CA CYS A 144 16.26 -12.79 13.55
C CYS A 144 16.54 -12.51 12.08
N ALA A 145 17.81 -12.55 11.67
CA ALA A 145 18.19 -12.41 10.27
C ALA A 145 17.62 -13.53 9.40
N ASN A 146 17.77 -14.79 9.81
CA ASN A 146 17.22 -15.93 9.07
C ASN A 146 15.68 -15.86 8.96
N SER A 147 15.01 -15.43 10.03
CA SER A 147 13.55 -15.21 10.02
C SER A 147 13.17 -14.11 9.03
N LEU A 148 13.94 -13.01 8.99
CA LEU A 148 13.71 -11.91 8.07
C LEU A 148 13.98 -12.32 6.60
N GLU A 149 15.03 -13.11 6.36
CA GLU A 149 15.33 -13.70 5.05
C GLU A 149 14.17 -14.55 4.55
N ASN A 150 13.69 -15.50 5.36
CA ASN A 150 12.54 -16.33 5.02
C ASN A 150 11.27 -15.50 4.74
N LYS A 151 11.00 -14.44 5.53
CA LYS A 151 9.86 -13.54 5.28
C LYS A 151 9.97 -12.84 3.93
N ILE A 152 11.17 -12.38 3.57
CA ILE A 152 11.46 -11.70 2.30
C ILE A 152 11.32 -12.69 1.13
N GLU A 153 11.89 -13.90 1.24
CA GLU A 153 11.80 -14.94 0.22
C GLU A 153 10.35 -15.35 -0.06
N VAL A 154 9.57 -15.66 0.99
CA VAL A 154 8.14 -15.98 0.85
C VAL A 154 7.35 -14.82 0.23
N GLY A 155 7.72 -13.57 0.57
CA GLY A 155 7.15 -12.38 -0.04
C GLY A 155 7.44 -12.28 -1.53
N ASN A 156 8.69 -12.53 -1.93
CA ASN A 156 9.14 -12.50 -3.32
C ASN A 156 8.51 -13.64 -4.14
N GLU A 157 8.45 -14.87 -3.61
CA GLU A 157 7.77 -16.00 -4.26
C GLU A 157 6.28 -15.69 -4.52
N LYS A 158 5.58 -15.08 -3.56
CA LYS A 158 4.19 -14.65 -3.75
C LYS A 158 4.09 -13.62 -4.88
N ARG A 159 4.97 -12.62 -4.92
CA ARG A 159 4.98 -11.59 -5.98
C ARG A 159 5.25 -12.21 -7.35
N GLU A 160 6.17 -13.16 -7.44
CA GLU A 160 6.46 -13.90 -8.68
C GLU A 160 5.27 -14.76 -9.12
N ALA A 161 4.63 -15.48 -8.21
CA ALA A 161 3.44 -16.27 -8.51
C ALA A 161 2.29 -15.40 -9.02
N GLU A 162 2.09 -14.22 -8.42
CA GLU A 162 1.11 -13.23 -8.87
C GLU A 162 1.48 -12.60 -10.23
N ALA A 163 2.77 -12.45 -10.54
CA ALA A 163 3.26 -11.99 -11.84
C ALA A 163 3.03 -13.03 -12.94
N LYS A 164 3.05 -14.33 -12.59
CA LYS A 164 2.76 -15.47 -13.48
C LYS A 164 1.25 -15.71 -13.70
N GLY A 165 0.37 -14.95 -13.05
CA GLY A 165 -1.07 -15.02 -13.25
C GLY A 165 -1.52 -14.70 -14.68
N SER A 166 -2.81 -14.92 -14.98
CA SER A 166 -3.41 -14.63 -16.29
C SER A 166 -4.46 -13.54 -16.19
N TYR A 167 -4.53 -12.65 -17.19
CA TYR A 167 -5.63 -11.68 -17.30
C TYR A 167 -6.97 -12.36 -17.57
N PHE A 168 -6.96 -13.49 -18.29
CA PHE A 168 -8.17 -14.22 -18.63
C PHE A 168 -8.83 -14.85 -17.39
N THR A 169 -8.05 -15.56 -16.57
CA THR A 169 -8.57 -16.14 -15.32
C THR A 169 -8.98 -15.04 -14.33
N GLY A 170 -8.22 -13.95 -14.29
CA GLY A 170 -8.59 -12.76 -13.53
C GLY A 170 -9.93 -12.15 -13.97
N PHE A 171 -10.18 -12.04 -15.27
CA PHE A 171 -11.45 -11.55 -15.82
C PHE A 171 -12.64 -12.44 -15.42
N ILE A 172 -12.50 -13.77 -15.55
CA ILE A 172 -13.54 -14.71 -15.09
C ILE A 172 -13.81 -14.51 -13.60
N GLY A 173 -12.74 -14.41 -12.79
CA GLY A 173 -12.87 -14.24 -11.36
C GLY A 173 -13.55 -12.92 -10.98
N ALA A 174 -13.18 -11.83 -11.66
CA ALA A 174 -13.78 -10.52 -11.45
C ALA A 174 -15.26 -10.50 -11.82
N LEU A 175 -15.64 -11.12 -12.95
CA LEU A 175 -17.04 -11.24 -13.34
C LEU A 175 -17.85 -12.03 -12.32
N LEU A 176 -17.37 -13.19 -11.86
CA LEU A 176 -18.07 -13.98 -10.85
C LEU A 176 -18.26 -13.19 -9.56
N GLY A 177 -17.21 -12.48 -9.10
CA GLY A 177 -17.30 -11.61 -7.94
C GLY A 177 -18.31 -10.47 -8.12
N ALA A 178 -18.28 -9.80 -9.27
CA ALA A 178 -19.21 -8.72 -9.59
C ALA A 178 -20.66 -9.21 -9.66
N LEU A 179 -20.92 -10.39 -10.23
CA LEU A 179 -22.25 -11.00 -10.31
C LEU A 179 -22.81 -11.38 -8.93
N ILE A 180 -21.97 -11.87 -8.01
CA ILE A 180 -22.38 -12.08 -6.61
C ILE A 180 -22.84 -10.75 -5.98
N GLY A 181 -22.08 -9.68 -6.21
CA GLY A 181 -22.47 -8.34 -5.76
C GLY A 181 -23.75 -7.83 -6.43
N ALA A 182 -23.98 -8.15 -7.71
CA ALA A 182 -25.18 -7.79 -8.46
C ALA A 182 -26.44 -8.45 -7.88
N VAL A 183 -26.35 -9.72 -7.48
CA VAL A 183 -27.45 -10.41 -6.79
C VAL A 183 -27.78 -9.71 -5.47
N LEU A 184 -26.76 -9.37 -4.67
CA LEU A 184 -26.96 -8.62 -3.43
C LEU A 184 -27.61 -7.25 -3.68
N TRP A 185 -27.20 -6.55 -4.74
CA TRP A 185 -27.82 -5.29 -5.15
C TRP A 185 -29.30 -5.47 -5.44
N GLY A 186 -29.67 -6.47 -6.26
CA GLY A 186 -31.08 -6.72 -6.62
C GLY A 186 -31.95 -6.98 -5.40
N VAL A 187 -31.44 -7.74 -4.42
CA VAL A 187 -32.15 -7.99 -3.15
C VAL A 187 -32.36 -6.69 -2.37
N VAL A 188 -31.31 -5.88 -2.20
CA VAL A 188 -31.40 -4.61 -1.45
C VAL A 188 -32.35 -3.62 -2.14
N ALA A 189 -32.32 -3.56 -3.47
CA ALA A 189 -33.21 -2.71 -4.26
C ALA A 189 -34.69 -3.08 -4.06
N SER A 190 -35.00 -4.38 -3.93
CA SER A 190 -36.37 -4.86 -3.72
C SER A 190 -37.01 -4.42 -2.38
N PHE A 191 -36.20 -3.93 -1.43
CA PHE A 191 -36.68 -3.37 -0.16
C PHE A 191 -36.77 -1.84 -0.18
N GLY A 192 -36.55 -1.18 -1.32
CA GLY A 192 -36.63 0.27 -1.46
C GLY A 192 -35.43 1.04 -0.87
N PHE A 193 -34.33 0.35 -0.54
CA PHE A 193 -33.12 0.99 -0.04
C PHE A 193 -32.24 1.55 -1.18
N ILE A 194 -31.47 2.60 -0.87
CA ILE A 194 -30.47 3.18 -1.77
C ILE A 194 -29.39 2.13 -2.05
N SER A 195 -29.54 1.43 -3.17
CA SER A 195 -28.69 0.30 -3.55
C SER A 195 -27.32 0.73 -4.06
N ALA A 196 -27.13 2.02 -4.34
CA ALA A 196 -25.86 2.54 -4.84
C ALA A 196 -24.66 2.28 -3.90
N ILE A 197 -24.88 2.21 -2.58
CA ILE A 197 -23.84 1.85 -1.61
C ILE A 197 -23.32 0.41 -1.83
N ILE A 198 -24.19 -0.49 -2.32
CA ILE A 198 -23.82 -1.87 -2.69
C ILE A 198 -22.86 -1.89 -3.89
N GLY A 199 -22.81 -0.82 -4.69
CA GLY A 199 -21.79 -0.64 -5.73
C GLY A 199 -20.37 -0.84 -5.19
N PHE A 200 -20.09 -0.35 -3.97
CA PHE A 200 -18.81 -0.59 -3.30
C PHE A 200 -18.50 -2.08 -3.13
N ILE A 201 -19.51 -2.87 -2.73
CA ILE A 201 -19.38 -4.32 -2.55
C ILE A 201 -19.13 -5.02 -3.89
N ILE A 202 -19.79 -4.59 -4.97
CA ILE A 202 -19.53 -5.10 -6.33
C ILE A 202 -18.06 -4.90 -6.71
N GLY A 203 -17.53 -3.69 -6.55
CA GLY A 203 -16.13 -3.39 -6.84
C GLY A 203 -15.16 -4.20 -5.96
N TYR A 204 -15.48 -4.35 -4.68
CA TYR A 204 -14.70 -5.15 -3.73
C TYR A 204 -14.68 -6.63 -4.09
N LEU A 205 -15.85 -7.23 -4.37
CA LEU A 205 -15.97 -8.64 -4.73
C LEU A 205 -15.35 -8.95 -6.09
N ALA A 206 -15.43 -8.02 -7.06
CA ALA A 206 -14.74 -8.16 -8.34
C ALA A 206 -13.22 -8.28 -8.13
N GLU A 207 -12.62 -7.45 -7.27
CA GLU A 207 -11.21 -7.53 -6.93
C GLU A 207 -10.85 -8.81 -6.16
N LEU A 208 -11.73 -9.24 -5.24
CA LEU A 208 -11.53 -10.48 -4.50
C LEU A 208 -11.56 -11.70 -5.44
N GLY A 209 -12.54 -11.76 -6.34
CA GLY A 209 -12.65 -12.81 -7.35
C GLY A 209 -11.48 -12.81 -8.33
N TYR A 210 -11.03 -11.62 -8.76
CA TYR A 210 -9.84 -11.47 -9.60
C TYR A 210 -8.59 -12.10 -8.95
N LYS A 211 -8.38 -11.86 -7.65
CA LYS A 211 -7.28 -12.47 -6.89
C LYS A 211 -7.47 -13.96 -6.69
N LEU A 212 -8.68 -14.40 -6.39
CA LEU A 212 -8.99 -15.80 -6.11
C LEU A 212 -8.65 -16.69 -7.32
N LEU A 213 -8.91 -16.22 -8.54
CA LEU A 213 -8.54 -16.91 -9.78
C LEU A 213 -7.16 -16.53 -10.34
N ARG A 214 -6.24 -16.08 -9.46
CA ARG A 214 -4.83 -15.78 -9.78
C ARG A 214 -4.69 -14.80 -10.95
N GLY A 215 -5.52 -13.76 -10.96
CA GLY A 215 -5.48 -12.72 -11.97
C GLY A 215 -4.13 -11.99 -11.97
N LYS A 216 -3.57 -11.76 -13.17
CA LYS A 216 -2.25 -11.14 -13.33
C LYS A 216 -2.20 -9.72 -12.73
N LYS A 217 -1.19 -9.41 -11.92
CA LYS A 217 -0.93 -8.02 -11.52
C LYS A 217 -0.36 -7.22 -12.70
N GLY A 218 -0.85 -6.01 -12.94
CA GLY A 218 -0.33 -5.12 -13.98
C GLY A 218 -1.37 -4.13 -14.50
N LYS A 219 -1.00 -3.36 -15.54
CA LYS A 219 -1.82 -2.26 -16.07
C LYS A 219 -3.22 -2.70 -16.54
N GLY A 220 -3.36 -3.92 -17.06
CA GLY A 220 -4.65 -4.46 -17.54
C GLY A 220 -5.64 -4.81 -16.44
N LYS A 221 -5.17 -5.00 -15.19
CA LYS A 221 -6.04 -5.37 -14.06
C LYS A 221 -7.11 -4.32 -13.80
N LEU A 222 -6.74 -3.04 -13.81
CA LEU A 222 -7.68 -1.95 -13.54
C LEU A 222 -8.81 -1.92 -14.58
N ALA A 223 -8.48 -2.09 -15.87
CA ALA A 223 -9.47 -2.15 -16.93
C ALA A 223 -10.44 -3.32 -16.76
N ILE A 224 -9.95 -4.50 -16.38
CA ILE A 224 -10.77 -5.69 -16.10
C ILE A 224 -11.74 -5.45 -14.94
N LEU A 225 -11.26 -4.84 -13.85
CA LEU A 225 -12.10 -4.57 -12.68
C LEU A 225 -13.17 -3.52 -12.98
N ILE A 226 -12.82 -2.47 -13.74
CA ILE A 226 -13.79 -1.46 -14.18
C ILE A 226 -14.86 -2.12 -15.05
N LEU A 227 -14.46 -2.94 -16.02
CA LEU A 227 -15.40 -3.64 -16.90
C LEU A 227 -16.32 -4.58 -16.11
N ALA A 228 -15.77 -5.38 -15.20
CA ALA A 228 -16.55 -6.29 -14.36
C ALA A 228 -17.51 -5.52 -13.44
N ALA A 229 -17.06 -4.40 -12.86
CA ALA A 229 -17.92 -3.53 -12.05
C ALA A 229 -19.06 -2.92 -12.87
N ILE A 230 -18.80 -2.47 -14.11
CA ILE A 230 -19.85 -1.96 -15.01
C ILE A 230 -20.91 -3.03 -15.27
N ILE A 231 -20.46 -4.23 -15.63
CA ILE A 231 -21.37 -5.37 -15.87
C ILE A 231 -22.15 -5.69 -14.60
N GLY A 232 -21.49 -5.76 -13.45
CA GLY A 232 -22.13 -6.05 -12.16
C GLY A 232 -23.18 -5.01 -11.77
N VAL A 233 -22.90 -3.71 -11.95
CA VAL A 233 -23.87 -2.64 -11.65
C VAL A 233 -25.07 -2.71 -12.59
N ILE A 234 -24.85 -2.87 -13.90
CA ILE A 234 -25.95 -2.97 -14.88
C ILE A 234 -26.83 -4.19 -14.58
N VAL A 235 -26.22 -5.36 -14.33
CA VAL A 235 -26.96 -6.57 -13.96
C VAL A 235 -27.69 -6.39 -12.62
N GLY A 236 -27.07 -5.73 -11.64
CA GLY A 236 -27.68 -5.46 -10.35
C GLY A 236 -28.91 -4.54 -10.45
N THR A 237 -28.82 -3.48 -11.26
CA THR A 237 -29.95 -2.58 -11.55
C THR A 237 -31.08 -3.36 -12.21
N PHE A 238 -30.79 -4.11 -13.26
CA PHE A 238 -31.79 -4.93 -13.95
C PHE A 238 -32.44 -5.95 -13.02
N LEU A 239 -31.66 -6.62 -12.16
CA LEU A 239 -32.20 -7.55 -11.16
C LEU A 239 -33.12 -6.85 -10.16
N GLY A 240 -32.75 -5.65 -9.69
CA GLY A 240 -33.59 -4.85 -8.80
C GLY A 240 -34.94 -4.50 -9.44
N ASP A 241 -34.92 -4.05 -10.69
CA ASP A 241 -36.14 -3.71 -11.44
C ASP A 241 -36.99 -4.96 -11.74
N ALA A 242 -36.33 -6.08 -12.09
CA ALA A 242 -37.01 -7.35 -12.30
C ALA A 242 -37.68 -7.85 -11.00
N PHE A 243 -37.02 -7.75 -9.84
CA PHE A 243 -37.62 -8.12 -8.56
C PHE A 243 -38.84 -7.24 -8.23
N SER A 244 -38.75 -5.93 -8.47
CA SER A 244 -39.88 -5.00 -8.26
C SER A 244 -41.07 -5.36 -9.15
N LEU A 245 -40.84 -5.65 -10.44
CA LEU A 245 -41.90 -6.07 -11.36
C LEU A 245 -42.51 -7.43 -10.97
N VAL A 246 -41.70 -8.39 -10.49
CA VAL A 246 -42.21 -9.65 -9.94
C VAL A 246 -43.14 -9.39 -8.76
N GLN A 247 -42.81 -8.45 -7.87
CA GLN A 247 -43.68 -8.10 -6.75
C GLN A 247 -45.01 -7.49 -7.21
N MET A 248 -44.98 -6.57 -8.19
CA MET A 248 -46.19 -5.93 -8.75
C MET A 248 -47.10 -6.93 -9.50
N ILE A 249 -46.51 -7.90 -10.20
CA ILE A 249 -47.27 -8.99 -10.84
C ILE A 249 -47.94 -9.86 -9.77
N ASN A 250 -47.22 -10.21 -8.70
CA ASN A 250 -47.75 -11.02 -7.61
C ASN A 250 -48.83 -10.30 -6.78
N SER A 251 -48.75 -8.96 -6.64
CA SER A 251 -49.78 -8.16 -5.97
C SER A 251 -51.03 -7.93 -6.85
N GLY A 252 -50.95 -8.24 -8.15
CA GLY A 252 -52.03 -8.02 -9.11
C GLY A 252 -52.13 -6.57 -9.60
N GLU A 253 -51.14 -5.72 -9.32
CA GLU A 253 -51.07 -4.35 -9.82
C GLU A 253 -50.85 -4.31 -11.33
N ILE A 254 -50.11 -5.27 -11.87
CA ILE A 254 -49.82 -5.39 -13.30
C ILE A 254 -50.17 -6.81 -13.76
N MET A 255 -50.96 -6.91 -14.84
CA MET A 255 -51.29 -8.18 -15.48
C MET A 255 -50.25 -8.49 -16.56
N ALA A 256 -49.15 -9.14 -16.18
CA ALA A 256 -48.08 -9.56 -17.08
C ALA A 256 -47.49 -10.92 -16.68
N SER A 257 -46.88 -11.62 -17.64
CA SER A 257 -46.12 -12.85 -17.39
C SER A 257 -44.67 -12.53 -17.00
N TYR A 258 -44.05 -13.39 -16.19
CA TYR A 258 -42.63 -13.24 -15.83
C TYR A 258 -41.68 -13.25 -17.02
N SER A 259 -42.04 -13.94 -18.10
CA SER A 259 -41.25 -13.95 -19.34
C SER A 259 -41.20 -12.59 -20.04
N GLU A 260 -42.15 -11.70 -19.74
CA GLU A 260 -42.27 -10.38 -20.36
C GLU A 260 -41.47 -9.30 -19.61
N ILE A 261 -40.99 -9.60 -18.39
CA ILE A 261 -40.23 -8.66 -17.55
C ILE A 261 -39.05 -8.00 -18.28
N PRO A 262 -38.17 -8.74 -19.00
CA PRO A 262 -37.07 -8.10 -19.71
C PRO A 262 -37.54 -7.10 -20.76
N GLY A 263 -38.63 -7.42 -21.47
CA GLY A 263 -39.23 -6.54 -22.47
C GLY A 263 -39.89 -5.31 -21.84
N LEU A 264 -40.56 -5.48 -20.70
CA LEU A 264 -41.19 -4.40 -19.95
C LEU A 264 -40.17 -3.40 -19.41
N ILE A 265 -39.07 -3.88 -18.82
CA ILE A 265 -37.98 -3.01 -18.35
C ILE A 265 -37.42 -2.18 -19.51
N LEU A 266 -37.14 -2.81 -20.65
CA LEU A 266 -36.63 -2.12 -21.84
C LEU A 266 -37.66 -1.12 -22.40
N TYR A 267 -38.93 -1.48 -22.43
CA TYR A 267 -40.00 -0.60 -22.90
C TYR A 267 -40.12 0.65 -22.02
N VAL A 268 -40.21 0.49 -20.70
CA VAL A 268 -40.30 1.62 -19.75
C VAL A 268 -39.03 2.47 -19.84
N PHE A 269 -37.85 1.86 -19.97
CA PHE A 269 -36.59 2.60 -20.17
C PHE A 269 -36.59 3.48 -21.42
N LEU A 270 -37.22 3.05 -22.52
CA LEU A 270 -37.22 3.79 -23.79
C LEU A 270 -38.34 4.83 -23.89
N VAL A 271 -39.46 4.60 -23.21
CA VAL A 271 -40.67 5.42 -23.34
C VAL A 271 -40.81 6.42 -22.19
N ASP A 272 -40.40 6.05 -20.97
CA ASP A 272 -40.52 6.90 -19.78
C ASP A 272 -39.18 7.59 -19.47
N SER A 273 -39.14 8.90 -19.74
CA SER A 273 -37.95 9.71 -19.48
C SER A 273 -37.61 9.85 -18.00
N GLU A 274 -38.61 9.83 -17.11
CA GLU A 274 -38.36 9.93 -15.66
C GLU A 274 -37.69 8.66 -15.14
N TYR A 275 -38.21 7.50 -15.54
CA TYR A 275 -37.60 6.21 -15.20
C TYR A 275 -36.21 6.06 -15.82
N MET A 276 -36.01 6.46 -17.09
CA MET A 276 -34.70 6.44 -17.74
C MET A 276 -33.67 7.26 -16.97
N VAL A 277 -34.01 8.51 -16.60
CA VAL A 277 -33.12 9.39 -15.84
C VAL A 277 -32.81 8.83 -14.46
N ALA A 278 -33.82 8.29 -13.76
CA ALA A 278 -33.63 7.67 -12.45
C ALA A 278 -32.72 6.44 -12.53
N SER A 279 -32.92 5.58 -13.52
CA SER A 279 -32.12 4.37 -13.74
C SER A 279 -30.67 4.71 -14.08
N LEU A 280 -30.44 5.65 -15.01
CA LEU A 280 -29.10 6.14 -15.33
C LEU A 280 -28.41 6.81 -14.13
N GLY A 281 -29.14 7.58 -13.33
CA GLY A 281 -28.63 8.17 -12.10
C GLY A 281 -28.18 7.11 -11.08
N ASN A 282 -28.97 6.05 -10.92
CA ASN A 282 -28.65 4.93 -10.02
C ASN A 282 -27.44 4.14 -10.50
N VAL A 283 -27.34 3.87 -11.81
CA VAL A 283 -26.16 3.24 -12.42
C VAL A 283 -24.93 4.11 -12.22
N ALA A 284 -25.01 5.41 -12.50
CA ALA A 284 -23.89 6.34 -12.35
C ALA A 284 -23.38 6.38 -10.89
N LEU A 285 -24.30 6.47 -9.93
CA LEU A 285 -23.94 6.45 -8.50
C LEU A 285 -23.37 5.09 -8.08
N GLY A 286 -23.92 3.99 -8.59
CA GLY A 286 -23.39 2.63 -8.39
C GLY A 286 -21.97 2.46 -8.90
N LEU A 287 -21.69 2.96 -10.11
CA LEU A 287 -20.35 2.95 -10.71
C LEU A 287 -19.36 3.79 -9.90
N LEU A 288 -19.81 4.94 -9.38
CA LEU A 288 -18.98 5.77 -8.49
C LEU A 288 -18.57 4.97 -7.25
N PHE A 289 -19.51 4.35 -6.55
CA PHE A 289 -19.20 3.54 -5.36
C PHE A 289 -18.38 2.29 -5.70
N ALA A 290 -18.64 1.63 -6.83
CA ALA A 290 -17.82 0.50 -7.29
C ALA A 290 -16.38 0.93 -7.58
N GLY A 291 -16.20 2.10 -8.20
CA GLY A 291 -14.89 2.72 -8.39
C GLY A 291 -14.17 2.97 -7.06
N LEU A 292 -14.87 3.45 -6.04
CA LEU A 292 -14.31 3.61 -4.68
C LEU A 292 -13.91 2.26 -4.06
N GLY A 293 -14.74 1.22 -4.23
CA GLY A 293 -14.44 -0.15 -3.81
C GLY A 293 -13.13 -0.66 -4.41
N VAL A 294 -12.98 -0.50 -5.72
CA VAL A 294 -11.75 -0.85 -6.44
C VAL A 294 -10.56 0.02 -5.98
N PHE A 295 -10.74 1.34 -5.85
CA PHE A 295 -9.68 2.29 -5.51
C PHE A 295 -9.07 2.06 -4.13
N THR A 296 -9.88 1.78 -3.11
CA THR A 296 -9.38 1.52 -1.74
C THR A 296 -8.42 0.33 -1.68
N LEU A 297 -8.61 -0.66 -2.55
CA LEU A 297 -7.76 -1.85 -2.65
C LEU A 297 -6.46 -1.57 -3.41
N PHE A 298 -6.50 -0.74 -4.44
CA PHE A 298 -5.29 -0.30 -5.15
C PHE A 298 -4.38 0.57 -4.27
N ARG A 299 -4.94 1.45 -3.43
CA ARG A 299 -4.15 2.27 -2.50
C ARG A 299 -3.39 1.42 -1.48
N LYS A 300 -3.92 0.26 -1.08
CA LYS A 300 -3.22 -0.71 -0.22
C LYS A 300 -2.07 -1.40 -0.98
N ALA A 301 -2.32 -1.84 -2.21
CA ALA A 301 -1.32 -2.55 -3.03
C ALA A 301 -0.15 -1.67 -3.48
N GLY A 302 -0.36 -0.36 -3.70
CA GLY A 302 0.69 0.58 -4.12
C GLY A 302 1.79 0.83 -3.08
N LYS A 303 1.59 0.41 -1.82
CA LYS A 303 2.60 0.53 -0.76
C LYS A 303 3.57 -0.66 -0.69
N GLU A 304 3.35 -1.73 -1.45
CA GLU A 304 4.09 -3.00 -1.34
C GLU A 304 5.07 -3.27 -2.50
N VAL A 305 5.50 -2.25 -3.25
CA VAL A 305 6.24 -2.45 -4.51
C VAL A 305 7.70 -2.00 -4.42
N ALA A 306 8.53 -2.91 -3.92
CA ALA A 306 9.94 -3.08 -4.31
C ALA A 306 10.30 -4.54 -3.99
N ASP A 307 10.94 -5.28 -4.90
CA ASP A 307 11.48 -6.60 -4.58
C ASP A 307 12.46 -6.46 -3.41
N ASP A 308 12.09 -7.03 -2.28
CA ASP A 308 12.85 -6.83 -1.07
C ASP A 308 14.09 -7.71 -1.17
N LYS A 309 15.28 -7.12 -0.99
CA LYS A 309 16.56 -7.85 -1.07
C LYS A 309 17.26 -7.76 0.26
N ILE A 310 17.72 -8.91 0.72
CA ILE A 310 18.55 -9.08 1.90
C ILE A 310 19.91 -9.64 1.47
N VAL A 311 20.99 -8.99 1.91
CA VAL A 311 22.36 -9.36 1.55
C VAL A 311 23.22 -9.34 2.80
N ASP A 312 24.07 -10.34 2.97
CA ASP A 312 25.08 -10.34 4.03
C ASP A 312 26.07 -9.18 3.89
N LEU A 313 26.30 -8.46 4.98
CA LEU A 313 27.35 -7.46 5.10
C LEU A 313 28.49 -8.02 5.95
N LYS A 314 29.70 -8.06 5.39
CA LYS A 314 30.92 -8.55 6.06
C LYS A 314 31.71 -7.41 6.68
#